data_AF-U5QL73-F1
#
_entry.id   AF-U5QL73-F1
#
_cell.length_a   1.000
_cell.length_b   1.000
_cell.length_c   1.000
_cell.angle_alpha   90.00
_cell.angle_beta   90.00
_cell.angle_gamma   90.00
#
_symmetry.space_group_name_H-M   'P 1'
#
loop_
_entity.id
_entity.type
_entity.pdbx_description
1 polymer ?
#
loop_
_entity_poly.entity_id
_entity_poly.type
_entity_poly.pdbx_seq_one_letter_code
_entity_poly.pdbx_strand_id
1 'polypeptide(L)' 'MLLKHRGTDDLIEVLAIDELIAPSASHIQGQLQAGQEEQEARAYAKAELVFPSDEPLPRCWVDAHYRNGS' A
#
# COMPACT_ATOMS: atom_id res chain seq x y z
N MET A 1 2.06 -5.26 -7.83
CA MET A 1 0.63 -4.90 -7.59
C MET A 1 0.52 -3.39 -7.60
N LEU A 2 -0.56 -2.80 -8.10
CA LEU A 2 -0.73 -1.34 -8.13
C LEU A 2 -1.67 -0.86 -7.04
N LEU A 3 -1.23 0.12 -6.28
CA LEU A 3 -2.01 0.87 -5.30
C LEU A 3 -2.03 2.35 -5.67
N LYS A 4 -2.93 3.11 -5.07
CA LYS A 4 -3.03 4.56 -5.22
C LYS A 4 -2.74 5.24 -3.89
N HIS A 5 -1.97 6.31 -3.93
CA HIS A 5 -1.76 7.16 -2.77
C HIS A 5 -2.96 8.10 -2.57
N ARG A 6 -3.61 8.03 -1.41
CA ARG A 6 -4.83 8.80 -1.13
C ARG A 6 -4.62 10.31 -1.18
N GLY A 7 -3.43 10.79 -0.81
CA GLY A 7 -3.14 12.23 -0.72
C GLY A 7 -2.81 12.90 -2.05
N THR A 8 -2.36 12.13 -3.05
CA THR A 8 -1.82 12.67 -4.31
C THR A 8 -2.42 12.04 -5.56
N ASP A 9 -3.26 11.00 -5.43
CA ASP A 9 -3.81 10.19 -6.52
C ASP A 9 -2.76 9.48 -7.40
N ASP A 10 -1.50 9.47 -6.96
CA ASP A 10 -0.44 8.79 -7.69
C ASP A 10 -0.55 7.28 -7.57
N LEU A 11 -0.21 6.59 -8.66
CA LEU A 11 -0.11 5.13 -8.68
C LEU A 11 1.26 4.70 -8.16
N ILE A 12 1.24 3.70 -7.30
CA ILE A 12 2.43 3.11 -6.67
C ILE A 12 2.44 1.62 -7.00
N GLU A 13 3.51 1.18 -7.63
CA GLU A 13 3.81 -0.24 -7.81
C GLU A 13 4.44 -0.80 -6.54
N VAL A 14 3.76 -1.78 -5.93
CA VAL A 14 4.23 -2.50 -4.76
C VAL A 14 5.32 -3.47 -5.17
N LEU A 15 6.52 -3.29 -4.59
CA LEU A 15 7.71 -4.09 -4.87
C LEU A 15 7.77 -5.35 -3.99
N ALA A 16 7.27 -5.26 -2.76
CA ALA A 16 7.22 -6.36 -1.80
C ALA A 16 5.79 -6.65 -1.36
N ILE A 17 5.18 -7.69 -1.95
CA ILE A 17 3.81 -8.10 -1.64
C ILE A 17 3.71 -8.71 -0.24
N ASP A 18 4.76 -9.40 0.21
CA ASP A 18 4.87 -9.94 1.57
C ASP A 18 4.74 -8.83 2.61
N GLU A 19 5.42 -7.69 2.42
CA GLU A 19 5.25 -6.50 3.25
C GLU A 19 3.81 -5.98 3.19
N LEU A 20 3.17 -5.98 2.02
CA LEU A 20 1.78 -5.51 1.88
C LEU A 20 0.78 -6.36 2.67
N ILE A 21 0.86 -7.69 2.57
CA ILE A 21 -0.08 -8.58 3.24
C ILE A 21 0.27 -8.81 4.72
N ALA A 22 1.50 -8.49 5.15
CA ALA A 22 1.95 -8.64 6.52
C ALA A 22 1.31 -7.57 7.43
N PRO A 23 0.40 -7.93 8.35
CA PRO A 23 -0.26 -6.94 9.20
C PRO A 23 0.68 -6.30 10.24
N SER A 24 1.83 -6.92 10.52
CA SER A 24 2.88 -6.36 11.37
C SER A 24 3.67 -5.24 10.68
N ALA A 25 3.66 -5.18 9.35
CA ALA A 25 4.32 -4.12 8.59
C ALA A 25 3.36 -2.94 8.39
N SER A 26 3.73 -1.78 8.88
CA SER A 26 2.95 -0.54 8.70
C SER A 26 3.27 0.18 7.39
N HIS A 27 4.38 -0.18 6.75
CA HIS A 27 4.88 0.41 5.50
C HIS A 27 5.15 -0.69 4.47
N ILE A 28 5.18 -0.28 3.20
CA ILE A 28 5.59 -1.12 2.08
C ILE A 28 6.63 -0.40 1.24
N GLN A 29 7.54 -1.13 0.62
CA GLN A 29 8.34 -0.61 -0.49
C GLN A 29 7.49 -0.53 -1.76
N GLY A 30 7.38 0.68 -2.31
CA GLY A 30 6.67 0.94 -3.54
C GLY A 30 7.45 1.87 -4.46
N GLN A 31 7.12 1.85 -5.73
CA GLN A 31 7.68 2.73 -6.74
C GLN A 31 6.59 3.58 -7.36
N LEU A 32 6.80 4.89 -7.38
CA LEU A 32 5.86 5.82 -7.98
C LEU A 32 5.84 5.68 -9.50
N GLN A 33 4.66 5.53 -10.08
CA GLN A 33 4.44 5.47 -11.53
C GLN A 33 4.16 6.87 -12.07
N ALA A 34 5.13 7.77 -11.92
CA ALA A 34 5.05 9.16 -12.38
C ALA A 34 5.87 9.36 -13.67
N GLY A 35 5.28 9.01 -14.81
CA GLY A 35 5.84 9.36 -16.13
C GLY A 35 6.88 8.38 -16.69
N GLN A 36 7.83 8.91 -17.46
CA GLN A 36 8.76 8.14 -18.31
C GLN A 36 9.99 7.61 -17.58
N GLU A 37 10.25 8.05 -16.35
CA GLU A 37 11.41 7.65 -15.55
C GLU A 37 10.99 6.79 -14.36
N GLU A 38 11.66 5.64 -14.23
CA GLU A 38 11.48 4.69 -13.15
C GLU A 38 11.97 5.33 -11.84
N GLN A 39 11.02 5.73 -10.99
CA GLN A 39 11.33 6.43 -9.74
C GLN A 39 12.02 5.51 -8.75
N GLU A 40 12.76 6.06 -7.79
CA GLU A 40 13.35 5.23 -6.75
C GLU A 40 12.28 4.59 -5.86
N ALA A 41 12.57 3.38 -5.37
CA ALA A 41 11.74 2.71 -4.39
C ALA A 41 11.67 3.54 -3.10
N ARG A 42 10.46 3.75 -2.59
CA ARG A 42 10.21 4.48 -1.35
C ARG A 42 9.27 3.71 -0.43
N ALA A 43 9.44 3.92 0.86
CA ALA A 43 8.52 3.40 1.87
C ALA A 43 7.23 4.24 1.86
N TYR A 44 6.08 3.59 1.73
CA TYR A 44 4.76 4.19 1.83
C TYR A 44 3.97 3.60 2.99
N ALA A 45 3.30 4.44 3.77
CA ALA A 45 2.46 3.98 4.87
C ALA A 45 1.19 3.33 4.32
N LYS A 46 0.88 2.11 4.76
CA LYS A 46 -0.32 1.39 4.28
C LYS A 46 -1.62 2.14 4.56
N ALA A 47 -1.67 2.93 5.63
CA ALA A 47 -2.81 3.75 6.00
C ALA A 47 -3.12 4.85 4.95
N GLU A 48 -2.14 5.24 4.14
CA GLU A 48 -2.27 6.26 3.09
C GLU A 48 -2.49 5.64 1.71
N LEU A 49 -2.53 4.31 1.62
CA LEU A 49 -2.73 3.57 0.38
C LEU A 49 -4.15 3.04 0.26
N VAL A 50 -4.67 3.11 -0.96
CA VAL A 50 -5.97 2.56 -1.36
C VAL A 50 -5.81 1.80 -2.67
N PHE A 51 -6.80 0.99 -3.03
CA PHE A 51 -6.86 0.47 -4.39
C PHE A 51 -7.09 1.63 -5.38
N PRO A 52 -6.69 1.47 -6.66
CA PRO A 52 -6.99 2.46 -7.70
C PRO A 52 -8.50 2.76 -7.87
N SER A 53 -9.38 1.87 -7.37
CA SER A 53 -10.83 2.04 -7.26
C SER A 53 -11.30 2.88 -6.06
N ASP A 54 -10.38 3.47 -5.28
CA ASP A 54 -10.62 4.16 -4.00
C ASP A 54 -11.07 3.25 -2.83
N GLU A 55 -11.06 1.94 -3.03
CA GLU A 55 -11.36 1.00 -1.95
C GLU A 55 -10.21 0.94 -0.93
N PRO A 56 -10.51 0.90 0.38
CA PRO A 56 -9.48 0.76 1.40
C PRO A 56 -8.82 -0.62 1.35
N LEU A 57 -7.58 -0.71 1.84
CA LEU A 57 -6.90 -2.00 1.98
C LEU A 57 -7.69 -2.94 2.93
N PRO A 58 -7.66 -4.26 2.69
CA PRO A 58 -8.27 -5.23 3.58
C PRO A 58 -7.75 -5.09 5.01
N ARG A 59 -8.65 -5.13 5.99
CA ARG A 59 -8.28 -5.03 7.42
C ARG A 59 -7.23 -6.06 7.83
N CYS A 60 -7.26 -7.26 7.24
CA CYS A 60 -6.29 -8.32 7.52
C CYS A 60 -4.84 -8.00 7.09
N TRP A 61 -4.62 -6.97 6.27
CA TRP A 61 -3.30 -6.53 5.80
C TRP A 61 -2.74 -5.36 6.61
N VAL A 62 -3.59 -4.68 7.37
CA VAL A 62 -3.25 -3.49 8.17
C VAL A 62 -3.41 -3.72 9.68
N ASP A 63 -4.17 -4.74 10.07
CA ASP A 63 -4.51 -5.04 11.46
C ASP A 63 -4.30 -6.54 11.75
N ALA A 64 -3.30 -6.85 12.57
CA ALA A 64 -2.98 -8.22 12.97
C ALA A 64 -4.06 -8.85 13.85
N HIS A 65 -4.87 -8.01 14.50
CA HIS A 65 -5.94 -8.39 15.40
C HIS A 65 -7.33 -8.31 14.72
N TYR A 66 -7.40 -8.22 13.38
CA TYR A 66 -8.67 -8.03 12.66
C TYR A 66 -9.74 -9.10 12.96
N ARG A 67 -9.33 -10.29 13.42
CA ARG A 67 -10.22 -11.41 13.79
C ARG A 67 -10.79 -11.34 15.20
N ASN A 68 -10.29 -10.46 16.06
CA ASN A 68 -10.84 -10.25 17.41
C ASN A 68 -12.04 -9.30 17.36
N GLY A 69 -13.01 -9.60 16.49
CA GLY A 69 -14.35 -9.03 16.58
C GLY A 69 -15.11 -9.71 17.69
N SER A 70 -15.19 -9.07 18.85
CA SER A 70 -16.12 -9.37 19.94
C SER A 70 -17.51 -8.85 19.64
#